data_AF-A0A2U1QQV7-F1
#
_entry.id   AF-A0A2U1QQV7-F1
#
_cell.length_a   1.000
_cell.length_b   1.000
_cell.length_c   1.000
_cell.angle_alpha   90.00
_cell.angle_beta   90.00
_cell.angle_gamma   90.00
#
_symmetry.space_group_name_H-M   'P 1'
#
loop_
_entity.id
_entity.type
_entity.pdbx_description
1 polymer ?
#
loop_
_entity_poly.entity_id
_entity_poly.type
_entity_poly.pdbx_seq_one_letter_code
_entity_poly.pdbx_strand_id
1 'polypeptide(L)'
;MKKKIYVVLAILIILLSVYFYWQNRYVELRPVLVNEDLREPVLFSETFHNQLFKIAKPNEIPPNFYKNIKWVLQREHQEYIVKNGVIYIRYKYMNDYEMIWNHTTKTNNLEWFKSQRSMDSINGEYKNAEELDRIIKGFRD
;
A
#
# COMPACT_ATOMS: atom_id res chain seq x y z
N MET A 1 -48.07 -0.81 2.61
CA MET A 1 -46.90 0.04 2.29
C MET A 1 -45.75 -0.13 3.27
N LYS A 2 -45.98 -0.07 4.59
CA LYS A 2 -44.93 -0.25 5.63
C LYS A 2 -44.07 -1.52 5.44
N LYS A 3 -44.67 -2.68 5.18
CA LYS A 3 -43.94 -3.94 4.91
C LYS A 3 -42.94 -3.85 3.76
N LYS A 4 -43.28 -3.13 2.67
CA LYS A 4 -42.38 -2.93 1.51
C LYS A 4 -41.18 -2.03 1.90
N ILE A 5 -41.41 -1.02 2.73
CA ILE A 5 -40.35 -0.12 3.22
C ILE A 5 -39.35 -0.88 4.10
N TYR A 6 -39.83 -1.75 5.00
CA TYR A 6 -38.95 -2.59 5.83
C TYR A 6 -38.10 -3.55 5.00
N VAL A 7 -38.65 -4.12 3.92
CA VAL A 7 -37.89 -4.98 3.01
C VAL A 7 -36.79 -4.20 2.30
N VAL A 8 -37.09 -3.01 1.79
CA VAL A 8 -36.07 -2.15 1.13
C VAL A 8 -34.97 -1.75 2.12
N LEU A 9 -35.32 -1.37 3.35
CA LEU A 9 -34.35 -1.03 4.38
C LEU A 9 -33.47 -2.22 4.76
N ALA A 10 -34.05 -3.42 4.90
CA ALA A 10 -33.31 -4.64 5.20
C ALA A 10 -32.29 -4.96 4.08
N ILE A 11 -32.69 -4.84 2.82
CA ILE A 11 -31.79 -5.02 1.67
C ILE A 11 -30.64 -4.01 1.71
N LEU A 12 -30.93 -2.74 2.01
CA LEU A 12 -29.91 -1.69 2.08
C LEU A 12 -28.89 -1.95 3.20
N ILE A 13 -29.35 -2.41 4.37
CA ILE A 13 -28.47 -2.80 5.48
C ILE A 13 -27.57 -3.98 5.08
N ILE A 14 -28.12 -4.98 4.39
CA ILE A 14 -27.36 -6.14 3.92
C ILE A 14 -26.29 -5.69 2.90
N LEU A 15 -26.67 -4.86 1.92
CA LEU A 15 -25.74 -4.35 0.92
C LEU A 15 -24.61 -3.53 1.54
N LEU A 16 -24.93 -2.64 2.47
CA LEU A 16 -23.93 -1.87 3.21
C LEU A 16 -23.00 -2.77 4.04
N SER A 17 -23.56 -3.80 4.69
CA SER A 17 -22.77 -4.75 5.49
C SER A 17 -21.80 -5.54 4.62
N VAL A 18 -22.27 -6.04 3.46
CA VAL A 18 -21.42 -6.75 2.48
C VAL A 18 -20.34 -5.82 1.94
N TYR A 19 -20.69 -4.58 1.57
CA TYR A 19 -19.72 -3.59 1.11
C TYR A 19 -18.66 -3.29 2.17
N PHE A 20 -19.07 -3.02 3.41
CA PHE A 20 -18.16 -2.72 4.51
C PHE A 20 -17.24 -3.89 4.82
N TYR A 21 -17.76 -5.11 4.84
CA TYR A 21 -16.96 -6.32 4.97
C TYR A 21 -15.94 -6.45 3.83
N TRP A 22 -16.39 -6.24 2.59
CA TRP A 22 -15.55 -6.37 1.40
C TRP A 22 -14.38 -5.36 1.39
N GLN A 23 -14.61 -4.13 1.85
CA GLN A 23 -13.58 -3.09 1.93
C GLN A 23 -12.57 -3.31 3.07
N ASN A 24 -13.00 -3.93 4.18
CA ASN A 24 -12.16 -4.14 5.36
C ASN A 24 -11.51 -5.53 5.44
N ARG A 25 -11.78 -6.43 4.49
CA ARG A 25 -11.08 -7.72 4.41
C ARG A 25 -9.58 -7.50 4.16
N TYR A 26 -8.75 -8.35 4.75
CA TYR A 26 -7.31 -8.32 4.52
C TYR A 26 -6.94 -9.08 3.25
N VAL A 27 -6.13 -8.46 2.41
CA VAL A 27 -5.58 -9.03 1.18
C VAL A 27 -4.06 -8.93 1.20
N GLU A 28 -3.41 -9.86 0.53
CA GLU A 28 -1.95 -9.86 0.41
C GLU A 28 -1.47 -8.56 -0.25
N LEU A 29 -0.47 -7.94 0.36
CA LEU A 29 0.16 -6.75 -0.19
C LEU A 29 1.02 -7.13 -1.39
N ARG A 30 0.73 -6.53 -2.54
CA ARG A 30 1.50 -6.72 -3.77
C ARG A 30 2.10 -5.39 -4.23
N PRO A 31 3.29 -5.39 -4.82
CA PRO A 31 3.87 -4.17 -5.34
C PRO A 31 3.03 -3.65 -6.51
N VAL A 32 2.97 -2.33 -6.62
CA VAL A 32 2.30 -1.65 -7.72
C VAL A 32 3.35 -0.82 -8.47
N LEU A 33 3.29 -0.88 -9.80
CA LEU A 33 4.21 -0.21 -10.71
C LEU A 33 3.43 0.68 -11.66
N VAL A 34 4.12 1.65 -12.27
CA VAL A 34 3.56 2.43 -13.37
C VAL A 34 3.31 1.51 -14.56
N ASN A 35 2.17 1.71 -15.21
CA ASN A 35 1.77 1.00 -16.41
C ASN A 35 2.37 1.70 -17.64
N GLU A 36 3.57 1.27 -18.05
CA GLU A 36 4.31 1.82 -19.19
C GLU A 36 3.64 1.56 -20.55
N ASP A 37 2.69 0.62 -20.61
CA ASP A 37 1.96 0.26 -21.84
C ASP A 37 0.89 1.30 -22.23
N LEU A 38 0.58 2.26 -21.34
CA LEU A 38 -0.28 3.40 -21.63
C LEU A 38 0.50 4.47 -22.43
N ARG A 39 0.65 4.23 -23.74
CA ARG A 39 1.12 5.25 -24.71
C ARG A 39 0.05 6.28 -25.07
N GLU A 40 -1.18 6.12 -24.61
CA GLU A 40 -2.32 6.95 -24.99
C GLU A 40 -2.64 8.02 -23.93
N PRO A 41 -3.00 9.24 -24.34
CA PRO A 41 -3.33 10.33 -23.42
C PRO A 41 -4.58 9.96 -22.60
N VAL A 42 -4.42 9.96 -21.27
CA VAL A 42 -5.52 9.74 -20.32
C VAL A 42 -6.48 10.93 -20.41
N LEU A 43 -7.59 10.76 -21.13
CA LEU A 43 -8.59 11.79 -21.41
C LEU A 43 -9.38 12.27 -20.17
N PHE A 44 -9.32 11.53 -19.06
CA PHE A 44 -10.05 11.83 -17.82
C PHE A 44 -9.16 11.54 -16.62
N SER A 45 -8.36 12.52 -16.18
CA SER A 45 -7.39 12.31 -15.11
C SER A 45 -8.05 11.90 -13.79
N GLU A 46 -9.13 12.56 -13.37
CA GLU A 46 -9.71 12.40 -12.02
C GLU A 46 -10.36 11.04 -11.73
N THR A 47 -10.79 10.29 -12.75
CA THR A 47 -11.50 9.00 -12.56
C THR A 47 -10.63 7.77 -12.86
N PHE A 48 -9.43 7.97 -13.43
CA PHE A 48 -8.61 6.90 -13.99
C PHE A 48 -7.18 6.83 -13.43
N HIS A 49 -6.93 7.36 -12.22
CA HIS A 49 -5.61 7.24 -11.56
C HIS A 49 -5.14 5.77 -11.49
N ASN A 50 -6.06 4.83 -11.22
CA ASN A 50 -5.72 3.40 -11.17
C ASN A 50 -5.32 2.77 -12.52
N GLN A 51 -5.61 3.38 -13.67
CA GLN A 51 -5.18 2.84 -14.97
C GLN A 51 -3.68 3.05 -15.21
N LEU A 52 -3.12 4.14 -14.67
CA LEU A 52 -1.70 4.47 -14.73
C LEU A 52 -0.82 3.46 -13.98
N PHE A 53 -1.42 2.55 -13.22
CA PHE A 53 -0.73 1.62 -12.37
C PHE A 53 -1.18 0.19 -12.64
N LYS A 54 -0.26 -0.75 -12.43
CA LYS A 54 -0.51 -2.19 -12.52
C LYS A 54 0.09 -2.90 -11.32
N ILE A 55 -0.53 -3.99 -10.89
CA ILE A 55 0.08 -4.88 -9.91
C ILE A 55 1.26 -5.59 -10.59
N ALA A 56 2.43 -5.55 -9.95
CA ALA A 56 3.64 -6.15 -10.46
C ALA A 56 3.47 -7.67 -10.64
N LYS A 57 3.87 -8.19 -11.79
CA LYS A 57 4.03 -9.64 -11.99
C LYS A 57 5.24 -10.16 -11.19
N PRO A 58 5.35 -11.47 -10.92
CA PRO A 58 6.44 -12.03 -10.12
C PRO A 58 7.86 -11.67 -10.60
N ASN A 59 8.04 -11.48 -11.91
CA ASN A 59 9.30 -11.07 -12.54
C ASN A 59 9.55 -9.55 -12.56
N GLU A 60 8.54 -8.75 -12.23
CA GLU A 60 8.60 -7.28 -12.19
C GLU A 60 8.75 -6.77 -10.75
N ILE A 61 8.77 -7.65 -9.75
CA ILE A 61 8.82 -7.27 -8.33
C ILE A 61 10.16 -6.57 -8.03
N PRO A 62 10.13 -5.34 -7.48
CA PRO A 62 11.35 -4.67 -7.09
C PRO A 62 12.13 -5.47 -6.03
N PRO A 63 13.47 -5.56 -6.14
CA PRO A 63 14.27 -6.53 -5.38
C PRO A 63 14.21 -6.32 -3.87
N ASN A 64 14.03 -5.09 -3.41
CA ASN A 64 13.98 -4.76 -1.98
C ASN A 64 12.56 -4.62 -1.43
N PHE A 65 11.52 -4.91 -2.24
CA PHE A 65 10.13 -4.72 -1.82
C PHE A 65 9.80 -5.50 -0.55
N TYR A 66 9.79 -6.83 -0.59
CA TYR A 66 9.42 -7.65 0.56
C TYR A 66 10.39 -7.52 1.76
N LYS A 67 11.64 -7.12 1.51
CA LYS A 67 12.63 -6.87 2.55
C LYS A 67 12.31 -5.62 3.37
N ASN A 68 11.94 -4.53 2.69
CA ASN A 68 11.87 -3.21 3.30
C ASN A 68 10.43 -2.71 3.52
N ILE A 69 9.43 -3.31 2.87
CA ILE A 69 8.04 -2.83 2.89
C ILE A 69 7.46 -2.77 4.29
N LYS A 70 7.82 -3.70 5.18
CA LYS A 70 7.38 -3.68 6.58
C LYS A 70 7.78 -2.39 7.27
N TRP A 71 9.04 -1.97 7.07
CA TRP A 71 9.57 -0.74 7.66
C TRP A 71 8.86 0.48 7.09
N VAL A 72 8.64 0.52 5.76
CA VAL A 72 7.90 1.61 5.09
C VAL A 72 6.49 1.75 5.67
N LEU A 73 5.73 0.65 5.77
CA LEU A 73 4.36 0.69 6.30
C LEU A 73 4.33 1.15 7.77
N GLN A 74 5.28 0.68 8.59
CA GLN A 74 5.38 1.13 9.99
C GLN A 74 5.67 2.62 10.09
N ARG A 75 6.59 3.12 9.25
CA ARG A 75 6.98 4.53 9.22
C ARG A 75 5.83 5.44 8.80
N GLU A 76 4.99 4.97 7.88
CA GLU A 76 3.84 5.74 7.38
C GLU A 76 2.55 5.46 8.16
N HIS A 77 2.65 4.76 9.31
CA HIS A 77 1.51 4.40 10.15
C HIS A 77 0.38 3.66 9.41
N GLN A 78 0.74 2.94 8.34
CA GLN A 78 -0.20 2.18 7.53
C GLN A 78 -0.57 0.89 8.26
N GLU A 79 -1.87 0.62 8.40
CA GLU A 79 -2.34 -0.58 9.09
C GLU A 79 -2.10 -1.83 8.23
N TYR A 80 -1.41 -2.81 8.81
CA TYR A 80 -1.14 -4.11 8.20
C TYR A 80 -1.12 -5.22 9.24
N ILE A 81 -1.29 -6.46 8.78
CA ILE A 81 -1.08 -7.67 9.59
C ILE A 81 -0.05 -8.57 8.91
N VAL A 82 0.70 -9.34 9.71
CA VAL A 82 1.64 -10.34 9.19
C VAL A 82 1.10 -11.72 9.49
N LYS A 83 0.99 -12.56 8.47
CA LYS A 83 0.63 -13.99 8.61
C LYS A 83 1.63 -14.82 7.82
N ASN A 84 2.29 -15.78 8.46
CA ASN A 84 3.28 -16.66 7.83
C ASN A 84 4.38 -15.90 7.06
N GLY A 85 4.83 -14.76 7.57
CA GLY A 85 5.83 -13.91 6.92
C GLY A 85 5.30 -13.05 5.76
N VAL A 86 4.03 -13.20 5.37
CA VAL A 86 3.38 -12.41 4.33
C VAL A 86 2.63 -11.24 4.95
N ILE A 87 2.74 -10.06 4.35
CA ILE A 87 2.08 -8.84 4.79
C ILE A 87 0.72 -8.73 4.10
N TYR A 88 -0.31 -8.46 4.89
CA TYR A 88 -1.66 -8.21 4.41
C TYR A 88 -2.11 -6.82 4.84
N ILE A 89 -2.79 -6.12 3.94
CA ILE A 89 -3.41 -4.82 4.18
C ILE A 89 -4.91 -4.90 3.88
N ARG A 90 -5.70 -3.95 4.38
CA ARG A 90 -7.13 -3.92 4.06
C ARG A 90 -7.35 -3.67 2.57
N TYR A 91 -8.35 -4.32 1.99
CA TYR A 91 -8.68 -4.24 0.57
C TYR A 91 -8.85 -2.80 0.07
N LYS A 92 -9.51 -1.94 0.86
CA LYS A 92 -9.65 -0.51 0.53
C LYS A 92 -8.31 0.20 0.27
N TYR A 93 -7.27 -0.15 1.02
CA TYR A 93 -5.92 0.43 0.88
C TYR A 93 -5.16 -0.20 -0.29
N MET A 94 -5.36 -1.50 -0.53
CA MET A 94 -4.75 -2.17 -1.69
C MET A 94 -5.28 -1.63 -3.03
N ASN A 95 -6.53 -1.15 -3.05
CA ASN A 95 -7.13 -0.55 -4.26
C ASN A 95 -6.71 0.90 -4.51
N ASP A 96 -6.00 1.52 -3.57
CA ASP A 96 -5.36 2.81 -3.75
C ASP A 96 -3.98 2.59 -4.39
N TYR A 97 -3.97 2.45 -5.72
CA TYR A 97 -2.77 2.04 -6.44
C TYR A 97 -1.66 3.09 -6.36
N GLU A 98 -2.00 4.37 -6.24
CA GLU A 98 -1.04 5.44 -6.05
C GLU A 98 -0.33 5.32 -4.70
N MET A 99 -1.08 5.08 -3.62
CA MET A 99 -0.50 4.87 -2.30
C MET A 99 0.40 3.63 -2.27
N ILE A 100 -0.05 2.51 -2.83
CA ILE A 100 0.77 1.29 -2.89
C ILE A 100 2.00 1.48 -3.77
N TRP A 101 1.88 2.20 -4.90
CA TRP A 101 3.01 2.54 -5.74
C TRP A 101 4.03 3.42 -5.01
N ASN A 102 3.57 4.41 -4.25
CA ASN A 102 4.43 5.26 -3.43
C ASN A 102 5.20 4.45 -2.37
N HIS A 103 4.51 3.56 -1.64
CA HIS A 103 5.17 2.63 -0.73
C HIS A 103 6.17 1.72 -1.46
N THR A 104 5.77 1.16 -2.60
CA THR A 104 6.62 0.30 -3.45
C THR A 104 7.89 1.03 -3.88
N THR A 105 7.77 2.27 -4.33
CA THR A 105 8.90 3.10 -4.77
C THR A 105 9.85 3.39 -3.62
N LYS A 106 9.31 3.73 -2.43
CA LYS A 106 10.11 3.97 -1.22
C LYS A 106 10.94 2.77 -0.80
N THR A 107 10.44 1.55 -0.96
CA THR A 107 11.20 0.34 -0.59
C THR A 107 12.53 0.17 -1.33
N ASN A 108 12.69 0.81 -2.50
CA ASN A 108 13.91 0.78 -3.31
C ASN A 108 14.59 2.16 -3.40
N ASN A 109 14.15 3.14 -2.61
CA ASN A 109 14.70 4.49 -2.65
C ASN A 109 15.68 4.71 -1.48
N LEU A 110 16.98 4.55 -1.76
CA LEU A 110 18.05 4.75 -0.78
C LEU A 110 18.05 6.16 -0.18
N GLU A 111 17.83 7.19 -1.00
CA GLU A 111 17.84 8.59 -0.54
C GLU A 111 16.68 8.87 0.42
N TRP A 112 15.52 8.24 0.20
CA TRP A 112 14.41 8.32 1.13
C TRP A 112 14.78 7.73 2.50
N PHE A 113 15.40 6.56 2.56
CA PHE A 113 15.85 5.97 3.83
C PHE A 113 16.90 6.84 4.54
N LYS A 114 17.88 7.39 3.81
CA LYS A 114 18.86 8.33 4.38
C LYS A 114 18.20 9.59 4.92
N SER A 115 17.21 10.12 4.20
CA SER A 115 16.41 11.28 4.64
C SER A 115 15.68 10.98 5.95
N GLN A 116 15.00 9.82 6.05
CA GLN A 116 14.35 9.40 7.30
C GLN A 116 15.36 9.26 8.44
N ARG A 117 16.56 8.72 8.17
CA ARG A 117 17.61 8.55 9.18
C ARG A 117 18.12 9.87 9.73
N SER A 118 18.24 10.86 8.85
CA SER A 118 18.62 12.23 9.22
C SER A 118 17.54 12.90 10.06
N MET A 119 16.26 12.77 9.69
CA MET A 119 15.13 13.28 10.47
C MET A 119 15.07 12.67 11.87
N ASP A 120 15.25 11.35 11.98
CA ASP A 120 15.31 10.65 13.27
C ASP A 120 16.43 11.19 14.16
N SER A 121 17.61 11.45 13.58
CA SER A 121 18.73 12.03 14.31
C SER A 121 18.46 13.45 14.80
N ILE A 122 17.76 14.28 14.02
CA ILE A 122 17.39 15.65 14.38
C ILE A 122 16.36 15.64 15.51
N ASN A 123 15.37 14.74 15.43
CA ASN A 123 14.30 14.61 16.41
C ASN A 123 14.73 13.88 17.70
N GLY A 124 15.93 13.30 17.72
CA GLY A 124 16.42 12.49 18.85
C GLY A 124 15.74 11.11 18.95
N GLU A 125 15.15 10.62 17.86
CA GLU A 125 14.43 9.34 17.81
C GLU A 125 15.37 8.19 17.38
N TYR A 126 15.96 7.49 18.34
CA TYR A 126 16.94 6.44 18.05
C TYR A 126 16.37 5.01 17.99
N LYS A 127 15.08 4.83 18.33
CA LYS A 127 14.48 3.50 18.55
C LYS A 127 14.61 2.56 17.34
N ASN A 128 14.60 3.10 16.12
CA ASN A 128 14.67 2.33 14.88
C ASN A 128 15.96 2.57 14.08
N ALA A 129 16.94 3.28 14.67
CA ALA A 129 18.17 3.68 13.96
C ALA A 129 18.97 2.48 13.44
N GLU A 130 19.12 1.42 14.24
CA GLU A 130 19.87 0.22 13.85
C GLU A 130 19.21 -0.56 12.71
N GLU A 131 17.87 -0.62 12.67
CA GLU A 131 17.14 -1.26 11.58
C GLU A 131 17.29 -0.45 10.29
N LEU A 132 17.17 0.87 10.39
CA LEU A 132 17.33 1.77 9.25
C LEU A 132 18.78 1.76 8.71
N ASP A 133 19.77 1.75 9.59
CA ASP A 133 21.18 1.65 9.21
C ASP A 133 21.49 0.30 8.53
N ARG A 134 20.85 -0.80 8.97
CA ARG A 134 20.93 -2.10 8.29
C ARG A 134 20.30 -2.07 6.90
N ILE A 135 19.12 -1.45 6.76
CA ILE A 135 18.46 -1.27 5.46
C ILE A 135 19.38 -0.48 4.52
N ILE A 136 19.91 0.67 4.96
CA ILE A 136 20.78 1.54 4.17
C ILE A 136 22.06 0.82 3.73
N LYS A 137 22.67 0.01 4.61
CA LYS A 137 23.84 -0.80 4.26
C LYS A 137 23.50 -1.87 3.21
N GLY A 138 22.35 -2.52 3.32
CA GLY A 138 21.89 -3.55 2.38
C GLY A 138 21.56 -3.06 0.96
N PHE A 139 21.62 -1.75 0.69
CA PHE A 139 21.58 -1.19 -0.67
C PHE A 139 22.95 -1.14 -1.36
N ARG A 140 24.05 -1.31 -0.63
CA ARG A 140 25.42 -1.22 -1.14
C ARG A 140 26.00 -2.57 -1.56
N ASP A 141 25.34 -3.66 -1.17
CA ASP A 141 25.67 -5.04 -1.51
C ASP A 141 24.85 -5.49 -2.74
#